data_AF-A0A539DZU2-F1
#
_entry.id   AF-A0A539DZU2-F1
#
_cell.length_a   1.000
_cell.length_b   1.000
_cell.length_c   1.000
_cell.angle_alpha   90.00
_cell.angle_beta   90.00
_cell.angle_gamma   90.00
#
_symmetry.space_group_name_H-M   'P 1'
#
loop_
_entity.id
_entity.type
_entity.pdbx_description
1 polymer ?
#
loop_
_entity_poly.entity_id
_entity_poly.type
_entity_poly.pdbx_seq_one_letter_code
_entity_poly.pdbx_strand_id
1 'polypeptide(L)'
;MRIIDITQNRDLLNRYFAYVVSGGFSFATGLDYVYGLHMTMWLHAACALVVAGSLFIKPRQTLPSLHEDIMLTACLVAAAVHVYIYPEDLTFYAWFTMVPVIFFLIGGATKGFLFSGLLLVAYLFGVTLYQTLVGRPGIVPQEFYLNGLAAYLFVTMLAFVYAWINRNLQALLAAQAYRDCLTGAYNRRAIHDMLEHTLEISRRHQNPLSLLMIDIDYFK
;
A
#
# COMPACT_ATOMS: atom_id res chain seq x y z
N MET A 1 23.74 7.53 2.90
CA MET A 1 22.43 7.42 3.58
C MET A 1 22.19 5.94 3.61
N ARG A 2 22.47 5.31 4.75
CA ARG A 2 22.72 3.87 4.81
C ARG A 2 21.43 3.12 4.47
N ILE A 3 21.52 1.91 3.95
CA ILE A 3 20.40 0.97 3.77
C ILE A 3 19.55 0.83 5.07
N ILE A 4 20.16 1.13 6.23
CA ILE A 4 19.53 1.27 7.55
C ILE A 4 18.47 2.40 7.61
N ASP A 5 18.67 3.55 6.96
CA ASP A 5 17.70 4.68 6.93
C ASP A 5 16.43 4.32 6.14
N ILE A 6 16.56 3.54 5.06
CA ILE A 6 15.44 3.21 4.18
C ILE A 6 14.55 2.14 4.84
N THR A 7 15.14 1.13 5.47
CA THR A 7 14.38 0.14 6.24
C THR A 7 13.74 0.75 7.48
N GLN A 8 14.44 1.65 8.19
CA GLN A 8 13.89 2.36 9.35
C GLN A 8 12.72 3.28 8.96
N ASN A 9 12.79 3.95 7.82
CA ASN A 9 11.67 4.77 7.30
C ASN A 9 10.47 3.92 6.88
N ARG A 10 10.68 2.74 6.30
CA ARG A 10 9.57 1.85 5.90
C ARG A 10 8.86 1.23 7.10
N ASP A 11 9.60 0.85 8.13
CA ASP A 11 9.02 0.36 9.39
C ASP A 11 8.20 1.46 10.09
N LEU A 12 8.71 2.69 10.11
CA LEU A 12 7.99 3.84 10.66
C LEU A 12 6.71 4.13 9.86
N LEU A 13 6.79 4.11 8.53
CA LEU A 13 5.65 4.31 7.64
C LEU A 13 4.57 3.24 7.84
N ASN A 14 4.97 1.97 7.94
CA ASN A 14 4.05 0.86 8.21
C ASN A 14 3.34 1.02 9.55
N ARG A 15 4.02 1.52 10.59
CA ARG A 15 3.38 1.85 11.87
C ARG A 15 2.35 2.96 11.73
N TYR A 16 2.68 4.04 11.01
CA TYR A 16 1.72 5.11 10.76
C TYR A 16 0.49 4.61 10.03
N PHE A 17 0.67 3.81 8.97
CA PHE A 17 -0.47 3.22 8.29
C PHE A 17 -1.28 2.33 9.21
N ALA A 18 -0.65 1.47 10.02
CA ALA A 18 -1.38 0.59 10.93
C ALA A 18 -2.21 1.37 11.95
N TYR A 19 -1.70 2.50 12.47
CA TYR A 19 -2.50 3.41 13.30
C TYR A 19 -3.69 3.99 12.55
N VAL A 20 -3.49 4.46 11.31
CA VAL A 20 -4.58 5.03 10.49
C VAL A 20 -5.64 3.99 10.17
N VAL A 21 -5.25 2.79 9.77
CA VAL A 21 -6.18 1.71 9.41
C VAL A 21 -6.92 1.17 10.64
N SER A 22 -6.21 0.96 11.76
CA SER A 22 -6.84 0.56 13.03
C SER A 22 -7.81 1.64 13.55
N GLY A 23 -7.43 2.91 13.46
CA GLY A 23 -8.30 4.04 13.77
C GLY A 23 -9.54 4.12 12.87
N GLY A 24 -9.37 3.91 11.56
CA GLY A 24 -10.47 3.86 10.60
C GLY A 24 -11.48 2.74 10.91
N PHE A 25 -11.00 1.54 11.24
CA PHE A 25 -11.86 0.46 11.70
C PHE A 25 -12.55 0.76 13.02
N SER A 26 -11.85 1.37 13.98
CA SER A 26 -12.44 1.77 15.27
C SER A 26 -13.56 2.80 15.09
N PHE A 27 -13.38 3.74 14.16
CA PHE A 27 -14.42 4.68 13.76
C PHE A 27 -15.62 3.97 13.13
N ALA A 28 -15.39 3.04 12.21
CA ALA A 28 -16.44 2.23 11.59
C ALA A 28 -17.22 1.40 12.63
N THR A 29 -16.55 0.80 13.61
CA THR A 29 -17.19 0.12 14.75
C THR A 29 -18.10 1.07 15.53
N GLY A 30 -17.67 2.30 15.78
CA GLY A 30 -18.48 3.32 16.45
C GLY A 30 -19.74 3.69 15.65
N LEU A 31 -19.60 3.85 14.33
CA LEU A 31 -20.74 4.09 13.44
C LEU A 31 -21.70 2.91 13.45
N ASP A 32 -21.20 1.69 13.28
CA ASP A 32 -22.04 0.48 13.28
C ASP A 32 -22.81 0.33 14.60
N TYR A 33 -22.20 0.67 15.73
CA TYR A 33 -22.88 0.69 17.03
C TYR A 33 -24.05 1.67 17.05
N VAL A 34 -23.84 2.90 16.57
CA VAL A 34 -24.88 3.94 16.49
C VAL A 34 -26.04 3.53 15.58
N TYR A 35 -25.73 2.87 14.46
CA TYR A 35 -26.73 2.38 13.51
C TYR A 35 -27.33 1.00 13.87
N GLY A 36 -26.89 0.38 14.99
CA GLY A 36 -27.39 -0.93 15.42
C GLY A 36 -26.93 -2.12 14.56
N LEU A 37 -25.88 -1.94 13.75
CA LEU A 37 -25.34 -2.95 12.83
C LEU A 37 -24.36 -3.89 13.55
N HIS A 38 -24.86 -4.71 14.48
CA HIS A 38 -24.02 -5.49 15.39
C HIS A 38 -23.05 -6.47 14.69
N MET A 39 -23.43 -7.05 13.55
CA MET A 39 -22.57 -8.01 12.85
C MET A 39 -21.33 -7.33 12.23
N THR A 40 -21.49 -6.20 11.55
CA THR A 40 -20.36 -5.42 11.01
C THR A 40 -19.57 -4.72 12.10
N MET A 41 -20.22 -4.31 13.19
CA MET A 41 -19.54 -3.75 14.36
C MET A 41 -18.46 -4.71 14.88
N TRP A 42 -18.81 -5.98 15.10
CA TRP A 42 -17.88 -6.99 15.57
C TRP A 42 -16.78 -7.32 14.56
N LEU A 43 -17.11 -7.30 13.27
CA LEU A 43 -16.13 -7.48 12.20
C LEU A 43 -15.09 -6.35 12.19
N HIS A 44 -15.52 -5.09 12.18
CA HIS A 44 -14.62 -3.95 12.20
C HIS A 44 -13.80 -3.89 13.49
N ALA A 45 -14.39 -4.25 14.64
CA ALA A 45 -13.65 -4.34 15.90
C ALA A 45 -12.55 -5.42 15.83
N ALA A 46 -12.86 -6.59 15.26
CA ALA A 46 -11.88 -7.64 15.05
C ALA A 46 -10.75 -7.20 14.10
N CYS A 47 -11.08 -6.55 12.98
CA CYS A 47 -10.09 -5.99 12.06
C CYS A 47 -9.21 -4.93 12.72
N ALA A 48 -9.79 -4.03 13.53
CA ALA A 48 -9.05 -3.02 14.29
C ALA A 48 -8.02 -3.67 15.25
N LEU A 49 -8.43 -4.72 15.96
CA LEU A 49 -7.56 -5.47 16.89
C LEU A 49 -6.47 -6.24 16.16
N VAL A 50 -6.77 -6.87 15.02
CA VAL A 50 -5.77 -7.58 14.21
C VAL A 50 -4.70 -6.61 13.69
N VAL A 51 -5.11 -5.46 13.16
CA VAL A 51 -4.18 -4.43 12.67
C VAL A 51 -3.40 -3.77 13.81
N ALA A 52 -4.04 -3.49 14.96
CA ALA A 52 -3.32 -2.98 16.13
C ALA A 52 -2.32 -4.02 16.68
N GLY A 53 -2.73 -5.30 16.72
CA GLY A 53 -1.90 -6.41 17.14
C GLY A 53 -0.67 -6.61 16.26
N SER A 54 -0.78 -6.31 14.96
CA SER A 54 0.35 -6.43 14.04
C SER A 54 1.51 -5.51 14.43
N LEU A 55 1.27 -4.36 15.04
CA LEU A 55 2.30 -3.42 15.51
C LEU A 55 3.31 -4.04 16.49
N PHE A 56 2.91 -5.07 17.23
CA PHE A 56 3.77 -5.77 18.19
C PHE A 56 4.62 -6.87 17.54
N ILE A 57 4.36 -7.20 16.27
CA ILE A 57 5.11 -8.20 15.52
C ILE A 57 6.40 -7.56 14.99
N LYS A 58 7.54 -7.98 15.53
CA LYS A 58 8.85 -7.60 14.95
C LYS A 58 8.96 -8.20 13.54
N PRO A 59 9.26 -7.38 12.50
CA PRO A 59 9.47 -7.89 11.16
C PRO A 59 10.59 -8.94 11.19
N ARG A 60 10.29 -10.17 10.74
CA ARG A 60 11.34 -11.17 10.49
C ARG A 60 11.93 -10.88 9.12
N GLN A 61 13.25 -11.01 8.97
CA GLN A 61 13.95 -10.81 7.69
C GLN A 61 13.38 -11.67 6.54
N THR A 62 12.72 -12.79 6.85
CA THR A 62 12.08 -13.68 5.89
C THR A 62 10.71 -13.22 5.39
N LEU A 63 10.04 -12.29 6.10
CA LEU A 63 8.69 -11.79 5.79
C LEU A 63 8.67 -10.25 5.92
N PRO A 64 9.38 -9.53 5.04
CA PRO A 64 9.55 -8.08 5.14
C PRO A 64 8.26 -7.28 4.93
N SER A 65 7.22 -7.89 4.35
CA SER A 65 5.98 -7.20 4.01
C SER A 65 4.76 -7.63 4.83
N LEU A 66 4.97 -8.41 5.89
CA LEU A 66 3.90 -9.00 6.70
C LEU A 66 2.89 -7.97 7.22
N HIS A 67 3.36 -6.80 7.66
CA HIS A 67 2.48 -5.73 8.18
C HIS A 67 1.55 -5.20 7.09
N GLU A 68 2.08 -4.93 5.90
CA GLU A 68 1.28 -4.52 4.73
C GLU A 68 0.24 -5.59 4.41
N ASP A 69 0.65 -6.86 4.36
CA ASP A 69 -0.23 -7.97 3.98
C ASP A 69 -1.38 -8.17 4.99
N ILE A 70 -1.11 -8.05 6.29
CA ILE A 70 -2.15 -8.10 7.34
C ILE A 70 -3.17 -6.97 7.14
N MET A 71 -2.68 -5.74 6.94
CA MET A 71 -3.52 -4.57 6.77
C MET A 71 -4.40 -4.64 5.52
N LEU A 72 -3.80 -4.98 4.38
CA LEU A 72 -4.51 -5.14 3.11
C LEU A 72 -5.57 -6.23 3.21
N THR A 73 -5.24 -7.35 3.86
CA THR A 73 -6.18 -8.46 4.08
C THR A 73 -7.33 -8.05 4.99
N ALA A 74 -7.07 -7.32 6.08
CA ALA A 74 -8.11 -6.83 6.98
C ALA A 74 -9.10 -5.90 6.24
N CYS A 75 -8.60 -4.96 5.44
CA CYS A 75 -9.41 -4.09 4.59
C CYS A 75 -10.22 -4.87 3.54
N LEU A 76 -9.61 -5.85 2.89
CA LEU A 76 -10.28 -6.72 1.91
C LEU A 76 -11.42 -7.51 2.54
N VAL A 77 -11.18 -8.17 3.68
CA VAL A 77 -12.18 -8.98 4.37
C VAL A 77 -13.33 -8.11 4.86
N ALA A 78 -13.03 -6.96 5.50
CA ALA A 78 -14.06 -6.05 5.96
C ALA A 78 -14.97 -5.57 4.82
N ALA A 79 -14.38 -5.11 3.72
CA ALA A 79 -15.13 -4.64 2.56
C ALA A 79 -15.92 -5.77 1.89
N ALA A 80 -15.31 -6.94 1.67
CA ALA A 80 -15.98 -8.07 1.01
C ALA A 80 -17.16 -8.63 1.82
N VAL A 81 -17.01 -8.73 3.15
CA VAL A 81 -18.10 -9.18 4.02
C VAL A 81 -19.23 -8.15 4.07
N HIS A 82 -18.91 -6.86 4.08
CA HIS A 82 -19.94 -5.82 4.06
C HIS A 82 -20.78 -5.85 2.78
N VAL A 83 -20.16 -6.09 1.60
CA VAL A 83 -20.90 -6.30 0.33
C VAL A 83 -21.95 -7.40 0.48
N TYR A 84 -21.62 -8.48 1.17
CA TYR A 84 -22.49 -9.63 1.33
C TYR A 84 -23.63 -9.38 2.32
N ILE A 85 -23.36 -8.70 3.43
CA ILE A 85 -24.36 -8.47 4.48
C ILE A 85 -25.33 -7.34 4.09
N TYR A 86 -24.81 -6.25 3.50
CA TYR A 86 -25.57 -5.04 3.20
C TYR A 86 -25.44 -4.62 1.72
N PRO A 87 -25.87 -5.47 0.77
CA PRO A 87 -25.76 -5.16 -0.66
C PRO A 87 -26.61 -3.97 -1.12
N GLU A 88 -27.54 -3.50 -0.29
CA GLU A 88 -28.45 -2.39 -0.59
C GLU A 88 -28.00 -1.05 -0.01
N ASP A 89 -26.95 -1.03 0.82
CA ASP A 89 -26.49 0.19 1.46
C ASP A 89 -25.76 1.10 0.46
N LEU A 90 -26.47 2.13 -0.02
CA LEU A 90 -25.95 3.19 -0.89
C LEU A 90 -24.70 3.89 -0.33
N THR A 91 -24.61 4.02 1.00
CA THR A 91 -23.46 4.64 1.68
C THR A 91 -22.22 3.79 1.50
N PHE A 92 -22.38 2.47 1.54
CA PHE A 92 -21.26 1.55 1.36
C PHE A 92 -20.64 1.65 -0.03
N TYR A 93 -21.43 1.83 -1.09
CA TYR A 93 -20.91 1.99 -2.45
C TYR A 93 -19.90 3.15 -2.56
N ALA A 94 -20.15 4.27 -1.86
CA ALA A 94 -19.22 5.39 -1.82
C ALA A 94 -17.89 5.00 -1.16
N TRP A 95 -17.93 4.33 -0.01
CA TRP A 95 -16.72 3.88 0.70
C TRP A 95 -15.98 2.76 -0.04
N PHE A 96 -16.70 1.84 -0.67
CA PHE A 96 -16.15 0.74 -1.47
C PHE A 96 -15.25 1.27 -2.58
N THR A 97 -15.65 2.35 -3.26
CA THR A 97 -14.82 2.97 -4.32
C THR A 97 -13.51 3.56 -3.81
N MET A 98 -13.39 3.86 -2.52
CA MET A 98 -12.17 4.42 -1.91
C MET A 98 -11.18 3.35 -1.44
N VAL A 99 -11.62 2.09 -1.26
CA VAL A 99 -10.76 1.00 -0.76
C VAL A 99 -9.52 0.74 -1.65
N PRO A 100 -9.61 0.76 -3.00
CA PRO A 100 -8.43 0.67 -3.85
C PRO A 100 -7.34 1.69 -3.51
N VAL A 101 -7.73 2.93 -3.17
CA VAL A 101 -6.75 3.98 -2.80
C VAL A 101 -5.92 3.54 -1.60
N ILE A 102 -6.55 2.94 -0.58
CA ILE A 102 -5.86 2.40 0.59
C ILE A 102 -4.92 1.26 0.18
N PHE A 103 -5.36 0.37 -0.72
CA PHE A 103 -4.52 -0.72 -1.20
C PHE A 103 -3.26 -0.25 -1.93
N PHE A 104 -3.38 0.75 -2.81
CA PHE A 104 -2.25 1.32 -3.53
C PHE A 104 -1.33 2.14 -2.64
N LEU A 105 -1.88 2.82 -1.63
CA LEU A 105 -1.12 3.64 -0.68
C LEU A 105 -0.26 2.78 0.27
N ILE A 106 -0.78 1.65 0.74
CA ILE A 106 -0.06 0.73 1.64
C ILE A 106 0.83 -0.23 0.84
N GLY A 107 0.27 -0.87 -0.20
CA GLY A 107 0.91 -1.98 -0.91
C GLY A 107 1.68 -1.59 -2.17
N GLY A 108 1.64 -0.32 -2.58
CA GLY A 108 2.20 0.14 -3.85
C GLY A 108 1.46 -0.43 -5.07
N ALA A 109 2.05 -0.26 -6.27
CA ALA A 109 1.39 -0.63 -7.52
C ALA A 109 1.08 -2.13 -7.64
N THR A 110 2.00 -3.02 -7.23
CA THR A 110 1.85 -4.47 -7.41
C THR A 110 0.75 -5.04 -6.51
N LYS A 111 0.85 -4.82 -5.19
CA LYS A 111 -0.16 -5.34 -4.25
C LYS A 111 -1.47 -4.58 -4.36
N GLY A 112 -1.40 -3.26 -4.57
CA GLY A 112 -2.58 -2.43 -4.80
C GLY A 112 -3.47 -2.97 -5.93
N PHE A 113 -2.85 -3.31 -7.07
CA PHE A 113 -3.57 -3.89 -8.20
C PHE A 113 -4.16 -5.27 -7.88
N LEU A 114 -3.38 -6.16 -7.26
CA LEU A 114 -3.84 -7.49 -6.87
C LEU A 114 -5.05 -7.43 -5.93
N PHE A 115 -4.95 -6.69 -4.82
CA PHE A 115 -6.02 -6.59 -3.83
C PHE A 115 -7.25 -5.87 -4.36
N SER A 116 -7.08 -4.85 -5.22
CA SER A 116 -8.22 -4.21 -5.90
C SER A 116 -8.92 -5.15 -6.87
N GLY A 117 -8.17 -6.02 -7.57
CA GLY A 117 -8.75 -7.07 -8.41
C GLY A 117 -9.52 -8.10 -7.58
N LEU A 118 -8.94 -8.56 -6.47
CA LEU A 118 -9.60 -9.50 -5.56
C LEU A 118 -10.88 -8.92 -4.95
N LEU A 119 -10.86 -7.65 -4.53
CA LEU A 119 -12.04 -6.98 -4.00
C LEU A 119 -13.13 -6.83 -5.05
N LEU A 120 -12.77 -6.51 -6.30
CA LEU A 120 -13.72 -6.43 -7.41
C LEU A 120 -14.37 -7.78 -7.69
N VAL A 121 -13.59 -8.86 -7.71
CA VAL A 121 -14.11 -10.22 -7.89
C VAL A 121 -15.03 -10.60 -6.74
N ALA A 122 -14.63 -10.33 -5.49
CA ALA A 122 -15.45 -10.58 -4.32
C ALA A 122 -16.77 -9.80 -4.37
N TYR A 123 -16.74 -8.57 -4.85
CA TYR A 123 -17.93 -7.73 -5.04
C TYR A 123 -18.87 -8.29 -6.10
N LEU A 124 -18.37 -8.55 -7.32
CA LEU A 124 -19.18 -9.10 -8.41
C LEU A 124 -19.78 -10.45 -8.05
N PHE A 125 -18.99 -11.31 -7.39
CA PHE A 125 -19.44 -12.59 -6.89
C PHE A 125 -20.50 -12.44 -5.80
N GLY A 126 -20.27 -11.58 -4.81
CA GLY A 126 -21.20 -11.33 -3.70
C GLY A 126 -22.56 -10.83 -4.18
N VAL A 127 -22.57 -9.85 -5.09
CA VAL A 127 -23.80 -9.31 -5.69
C VAL A 127 -24.55 -10.38 -6.49
N THR A 128 -23.85 -11.12 -7.36
CA THR A 128 -24.47 -12.17 -8.19
C THR A 128 -25.05 -13.30 -7.35
N LEU A 129 -24.30 -13.73 -6.32
CA LEU A 129 -24.74 -14.77 -5.40
C LEU A 129 -25.97 -14.32 -4.61
N TYR A 130 -25.96 -13.10 -4.07
CA TYR A 130 -27.09 -12.53 -3.34
C TYR A 130 -28.37 -12.50 -4.20
N GLN A 131 -28.27 -12.00 -5.44
CA GLN A 131 -29.39 -11.95 -6.38
C GLN A 131 -29.95 -13.36 -6.68
N THR A 132 -29.05 -14.34 -6.85
CA THR A 132 -29.43 -15.73 -7.13
C THR A 132 -30.13 -16.39 -5.94
N LEU A 133 -29.64 -16.17 -4.72
CA LEU A 133 -30.17 -16.79 -3.51
C LEU A 133 -31.49 -16.16 -3.05
N VAL A 134 -31.61 -14.83 -3.12
CA VAL A 134 -32.79 -14.10 -2.62
C VAL A 134 -33.92 -14.07 -3.65
N GLY A 135 -33.65 -14.37 -4.93
CA GLY A 135 -34.67 -14.46 -5.97
C GLY A 135 -35.39 -13.14 -6.26
N ARG A 136 -34.84 -12.01 -5.80
CA ARG A 136 -35.37 -10.66 -6.03
C ARG A 136 -34.46 -9.93 -7.02
N PRO A 137 -34.89 -9.73 -8.27
CA PRO A 137 -34.18 -8.85 -9.18
C PRO A 137 -34.27 -7.41 -8.66
N GLY A 138 -33.17 -6.91 -8.10
CA GLY A 138 -32.84 -5.49 -7.98
C GLY A 138 -33.72 -4.65 -7.05
N ILE A 139 -33.43 -4.64 -5.75
CA ILE A 139 -33.85 -3.54 -4.86
C ILE A 139 -33.03 -2.28 -5.19
N VAL A 140 -31.79 -2.45 -5.64
CA VAL A 140 -30.93 -1.39 -6.17
C VAL A 140 -31.08 -1.34 -7.70
N PRO A 141 -31.40 -0.18 -8.30
CA PRO A 141 -31.50 -0.06 -9.76
C PRO A 141 -30.19 -0.42 -10.46
N GLN A 142 -30.29 -1.06 -11.63
CA GLN A 142 -29.12 -1.53 -12.40
C GLN A 142 -28.09 -0.41 -12.66
N GLU A 143 -28.54 0.83 -12.79
CA GLU A 143 -27.70 2.00 -13.00
C GLU A 143 -26.72 2.25 -11.83
N PHE A 144 -27.11 1.98 -10.59
CA PHE A 144 -26.22 2.15 -9.43
C PHE A 144 -25.06 1.15 -9.46
N TYR A 145 -25.31 -0.09 -9.88
CA TYR A 145 -24.26 -1.10 -10.05
C TYR A 145 -23.27 -0.70 -11.15
N LEU A 146 -23.77 -0.24 -12.30
CA LEU A 146 -22.94 0.20 -13.42
C LEU A 146 -22.12 1.45 -13.07
N ASN A 147 -22.73 2.43 -12.43
CA ASN A 147 -22.05 3.64 -11.99
C ASN A 147 -21.02 3.35 -10.89
N GLY A 148 -21.36 2.50 -9.92
CA GLY A 148 -20.44 2.05 -8.87
C GLY A 148 -19.24 1.30 -9.44
N LEU A 149 -19.46 0.41 -10.41
CA LEU A 149 -18.40 -0.29 -11.12
C LEU A 149 -17.52 0.68 -11.93
N ALA A 150 -18.12 1.60 -12.68
CA ALA A 150 -17.39 2.61 -13.44
C ALA A 150 -16.53 3.49 -12.52
N ALA A 151 -17.11 3.96 -11.42
CA ALA A 151 -16.39 4.74 -10.40
C ALA A 151 -15.24 3.94 -9.77
N TYR A 152 -15.48 2.68 -9.41
CA TYR A 152 -14.46 1.80 -8.85
C TYR A 152 -13.28 1.60 -9.81
N LEU A 153 -13.57 1.31 -11.09
CA LEU A 153 -12.54 1.13 -12.12
C LEU A 153 -11.77 2.44 -12.36
N PHE A 154 -12.47 3.57 -12.39
CA PHE A 154 -11.86 4.88 -12.55
C PHE A 154 -10.93 5.24 -11.38
N VAL A 155 -11.39 5.07 -10.13
CA VAL A 155 -10.56 5.31 -8.94
C VAL A 155 -9.38 4.35 -8.89
N THR A 156 -9.57 3.07 -9.23
CA THR A 156 -8.49 2.08 -9.31
C THR A 156 -7.46 2.47 -10.36
N MET A 157 -7.90 2.94 -11.53
CA MET A 157 -7.00 3.44 -12.58
C MET A 157 -6.20 4.65 -12.11
N LEU A 158 -6.85 5.65 -11.50
CA LEU A 158 -6.17 6.83 -10.96
C LEU A 158 -5.16 6.47 -9.87
N ALA A 159 -5.54 5.58 -8.94
CA ALA A 159 -4.67 5.11 -7.88
C ALA A 159 -3.47 4.33 -8.42
N PHE A 160 -3.67 3.51 -9.46
CA PHE A 160 -2.59 2.82 -10.17
C PHE A 160 -1.64 3.80 -10.85
N VAL A 161 -2.17 4.77 -11.60
CA VAL A 161 -1.36 5.80 -12.27
C VAL A 161 -0.57 6.61 -11.25
N TYR A 162 -1.19 7.02 -10.15
CA TYR A 162 -0.51 7.71 -9.06
C TYR A 162 0.63 6.86 -8.48
N ALA A 163 0.36 5.60 -8.14
CA ALA A 163 1.37 4.70 -7.57
C ALA A 163 2.53 4.47 -8.54
N TRP A 164 2.25 4.37 -9.84
CA TRP A 164 3.25 4.23 -10.89
C TRP A 164 4.09 5.51 -11.05
N ILE A 165 3.47 6.68 -11.17
CA ILE A 165 4.15 7.98 -11.28
C ILE A 165 5.02 8.22 -10.05
N ASN A 166 4.48 8.02 -8.86
CA ASN A 166 5.22 8.25 -7.61
C ASN A 166 6.45 7.35 -7.53
N ARG A 167 6.34 6.07 -7.92
CA ARG A 167 7.49 5.16 -7.98
C ARG A 167 8.58 5.64 -8.95
N ASN A 168 8.19 6.11 -10.14
CA ASN A 168 9.13 6.64 -11.12
C ASN A 168 9.76 7.96 -10.67
N LEU A 169 8.98 8.87 -10.09
CA LEU A 169 9.50 10.12 -9.51
C LEU A 169 10.51 9.84 -8.40
N GLN A 170 10.23 8.89 -7.51
CA GLN A 170 11.19 8.48 -6.49
C GLN A 170 12.48 7.92 -7.11
N ALA A 171 12.38 7.12 -8.18
CA ALA A 171 13.57 6.61 -8.89
C ALA A 171 14.37 7.74 -9.57
N LEU A 172 13.70 8.71 -10.17
CA LEU A 172 14.34 9.88 -10.79
C LEU A 172 15.00 10.80 -9.76
N LEU A 173 14.31 11.12 -8.67
CA LEU A 173 14.86 11.91 -7.56
C LEU A 173 16.06 11.22 -6.92
N ALA A 174 15.97 9.90 -6.74
CA ALA A 174 17.12 9.11 -6.29
C ALA A 174 18.28 9.29 -7.28
N ALA A 175 18.08 9.06 -8.58
CA ALA A 175 19.15 9.19 -9.59
C ALA A 175 19.77 10.60 -9.64
N GLN A 176 18.97 11.67 -9.51
CA GLN A 176 19.48 13.04 -9.44
C GLN A 176 20.29 13.29 -8.17
N ALA A 177 19.89 12.71 -7.04
CA ALA A 177 20.62 12.77 -5.78
C ALA A 177 21.94 11.96 -5.78
N TYR A 178 22.29 11.25 -6.86
CA TYR A 178 23.61 10.61 -7.03
C TYR A 178 24.64 11.51 -7.74
N ARG A 179 24.24 12.65 -8.31
CA ARG A 179 25.09 13.51 -9.11
C ARG A 179 25.34 14.85 -8.41
N ASP A 180 26.55 15.39 -8.53
CA ASP A 180 26.89 16.74 -8.12
C ASP A 180 26.34 17.74 -9.13
N CYS A 181 25.66 18.79 -8.66
CA CYS A 181 24.96 19.72 -9.54
C CYS A 181 25.89 20.66 -10.31
N LEU A 182 27.11 20.91 -9.80
CA LEU A 182 28.09 21.80 -10.42
C LEU A 182 28.89 21.11 -11.52
N THR A 183 29.25 19.84 -11.30
CA THR A 183 30.18 19.10 -12.18
C THR A 183 29.50 17.98 -12.98
N GLY A 184 28.30 17.54 -12.58
CA GLY A 184 27.65 16.34 -13.12
C GLY A 184 28.39 15.03 -12.78
N ALA A 185 29.47 15.10 -12.00
CA ALA A 185 30.16 13.92 -11.48
C ALA A 185 29.29 13.19 -10.45
N TYR A 186 29.63 11.94 -10.13
CA TYR A 186 29.01 11.29 -8.98
C TYR A 186 29.35 12.08 -7.72
N ASN A 187 28.34 12.38 -6.90
CA ASN A 187 28.60 13.06 -5.65
C ASN A 187 29.30 12.13 -4.65
N ARG A 188 29.79 12.71 -3.55
CA ARG A 188 30.52 11.97 -2.52
C ARG A 188 29.77 10.74 -2.00
N ARG A 189 28.43 10.80 -1.92
CA ARG A 189 27.60 9.67 -1.46
C ARG A 189 27.59 8.54 -2.50
N ALA A 190 27.37 8.87 -3.77
CA ALA A 190 27.41 7.94 -4.87
C ALA A 190 28.75 7.21 -4.98
N ILE A 191 29.85 7.94 -4.82
CA ILE A 191 31.21 7.37 -4.82
C ILE A 191 31.38 6.39 -3.67
N HIS A 192 30.89 6.72 -2.47
CA HIS A 192 31.00 5.86 -1.29
C HIS A 192 30.22 4.54 -1.46
N ASP A 193 28.97 4.62 -1.93
CA ASP A 193 28.13 3.42 -2.16
C ASP A 193 28.76 2.51 -3.22
N MET A 194 29.29 3.08 -4.30
CA MET A 194 29.99 2.35 -5.35
C MET A 194 31.28 1.70 -4.84
N LEU A 195 32.04 2.41 -4.01
CA LEU A 195 33.28 1.91 -3.43
C LEU A 195 33.03 0.70 -2.51
N GLU A 196 32.00 0.74 -1.66
CA GLU A 196 31.61 -0.41 -0.83
C GLU A 196 31.31 -1.65 -1.67
N HIS A 197 30.50 -1.50 -2.73
CA HIS A 197 30.17 -2.62 -3.61
C HIS A 197 31.40 -3.17 -4.35
N THR A 198 32.25 -2.28 -4.86
CA THR A 198 33.45 -2.67 -5.62
C THR A 198 34.50 -3.32 -4.70
N LEU A 199 34.60 -2.89 -3.43
CA LEU A 199 35.43 -3.54 -2.41
C LEU A 199 34.98 -4.97 -2.11
N GLU A 200 33.67 -5.22 -2.00
CA GLU A 200 33.14 -6.57 -1.79
C GLU A 200 33.44 -7.49 -2.97
N ILE A 201 33.24 -7.00 -4.21
CA ILE A 201 33.56 -7.74 -5.44
C ILE A 201 35.06 -8.04 -5.50
N SER A 202 35.91 -7.03 -5.26
CA SER A 202 37.37 -7.19 -5.22
C SER A 202 37.80 -8.23 -4.20
N ARG A 203 37.25 -8.21 -2.97
CA ARG A 203 37.49 -9.23 -1.95
C ARG A 203 37.06 -10.63 -2.40
N ARG A 204 35.89 -10.76 -3.03
CA ARG A 204 35.36 -12.06 -3.49
C ARG A 204 36.19 -12.65 -4.62
N HIS A 205 36.58 -11.84 -5.58
CA HIS A 205 37.29 -12.28 -6.79
C HIS A 205 38.81 -12.14 -6.69
N GLN A 206 39.34 -11.62 -5.57
CA GLN A 206 40.77 -11.36 -5.35
C GLN A 206 41.40 -10.46 -6.44
N ASN A 207 40.60 -9.59 -7.04
CA ASN A 207 41.07 -8.65 -8.06
C ASN A 207 41.62 -7.39 -7.40
N PRO A 208 42.78 -6.86 -7.82
CA PRO A 208 43.33 -5.64 -7.27
C PRO A 208 42.42 -4.44 -7.56
N LEU A 209 42.13 -3.65 -6.52
CA LEU A 209 41.33 -2.41 -6.57
C LEU A 209 42.23 -1.21 -6.30
N SER A 210 42.09 -0.14 -7.10
CA SER A 210 42.80 1.13 -6.91
C SER A 210 41.80 2.28 -6.78
N LEU A 211 42.12 3.27 -5.94
CA LEU A 211 41.33 4.49 -5.76
C LEU A 211 42.22 5.72 -6.02
N LEU A 212 41.76 6.62 -6.88
CA LEU A 212 42.42 7.89 -7.17
C LEU A 212 41.58 9.04 -6.60
N MET A 213 42.21 9.90 -5.80
CA MET A 213 41.62 11.15 -5.32
C MET A 213 42.41 12.31 -5.92
N ILE A 214 41.69 13.28 -6.48
CA ILE A 214 42.26 14.48 -7.11
C ILE A 214 41.72 15.68 -6.33
N ASP A 215 42.63 16.57 -5.92
CA ASP A 215 42.31 17.87 -5.32
C ASP A 215 42.75 18.99 -6.26
N ILE A 216 42.00 20.10 -6.31
CA ILE A 216 42.32 21.24 -7.18
C ILE A 216 42.99 22.33 -6.35
N ASP A 217 44.29 22.50 -6.54
CA ASP A 217 45.03 23.60 -5.92
C ASP A 217 44.55 24.97 -6.46
N TYR A 218 44.51 25.99 -5.61
CA TYR A 218 44.11 27.37 -5.93
C TYR A 218 42.62 27.58 -6.32
N PHE A 219 41.68 26.86 -5.71
CA PHE A 219 40.24 27.00 -5.94
C PHE A 219 39.59 28.31 -5.38
N LYS A 220 40.36 29.37 -5.09
CA LYS A 220 39.85 30.63 -4.52
C LYS A 220 39.64 31.72 -5.55
#